data_AF-A0A9E2BGR7-F1
#
_entry.id   AF-A0A9E2BGR7-F1
#
_cell.length_a   1.000
_cell.length_b   1.000
_cell.length_c   1.000
_cell.angle_alpha   90.00
_cell.angle_beta   90.00
_cell.angle_gamma   90.00
#
_symmetry.space_group_name_H-M   'P 1'
#
loop_
_entity.id
_entity.type
_entity.pdbx_description
1 polymer ?
#
loop_
_entity_poly.entity_id
_entity_poly.type
_entity_poly.pdbx_seq_one_letter_code
_entity_poly.pdbx_strand_id
1 'polypeptide(L)'
;MLYLIFTVFASLFSLPFGKLADKIGRKKVLLIAYLLWGLMCLNFLYLVYGYPQILANFIIKTFNLGGIHLYNDIIKVVLTFTGIITAFILYGLHKAALDPVQKTLISELAPADFRASALGGFQMVIGLCALPSSLVAGILWDKIGLQTPLLVSLTLTLTALTMLTFIKDS
;
A
#
# COMPACT_ATOMS: atom_id res chain seq x y z
N MET A 1 16.17 -9.63 -4.28
CA MET A 1 16.57 -9.19 -2.93
C MET A 1 15.47 -8.41 -2.20
N LEU A 2 14.87 -7.37 -2.78
CA LEU A 2 13.76 -6.61 -2.16
C LEU A 2 12.50 -7.45 -1.83
N TYR A 3 12.14 -8.41 -2.69
CA TYR A 3 10.98 -9.29 -2.47
C TYR A 3 11.09 -10.17 -1.20
N LEU A 4 12.31 -10.57 -0.83
CA LEU A 4 12.55 -11.35 0.39
C LEU A 4 12.30 -10.53 1.65
N ILE A 5 12.78 -9.28 1.68
CA ILE A 5 12.55 -8.36 2.81
C ILE A 5 11.05 -8.13 2.99
N PHE A 6 10.33 -7.85 1.90
CA PHE A 6 8.86 -7.74 1.92
C PHE A 6 8.18 -9.00 2.49
N THR A 7 8.57 -10.18 2.03
CA THR A 7 7.92 -11.44 2.42
C THR A 7 8.19 -11.80 3.88
N VAL A 8 9.41 -11.53 4.37
CA VAL A 8 9.80 -11.76 5.77
C VAL A 8 9.05 -10.81 6.71
N PHE A 9 8.96 -9.52 6.38
CA PHE A 9 8.17 -8.58 7.18
C PHE A 9 6.67 -8.90 7.13
N ALA A 10 6.13 -9.22 5.95
CA ALA A 10 4.74 -9.60 5.80
C ALA A 10 4.39 -10.87 6.61
N SER A 11 5.27 -11.89 6.63
CA SER A 11 5.03 -13.12 7.39
C SER A 11 5.14 -12.93 8.90
N LEU A 12 6.12 -12.14 9.36
CA LEU A 12 6.29 -11.79 10.78
C LEU A 12 5.09 -11.02 11.34
N PHE A 13 4.54 -10.08 10.55
CA PHE A 13 3.43 -9.23 10.99
C PHE A 13 2.03 -9.79 10.68
N SER A 14 1.91 -10.83 9.86
CA SER A 14 0.59 -11.43 9.55
C SER A 14 -0.06 -12.12 10.76
N LEU A 15 0.73 -12.81 11.60
CA LEU A 15 0.23 -13.48 12.80
C LEU A 15 -0.29 -12.51 13.88
N PRO A 16 0.43 -11.42 14.25
CA PRO A 16 -0.10 -10.47 15.22
C PRO A 16 -1.30 -9.69 14.67
N PHE A 17 -1.32 -9.32 13.38
CA PHE A 17 -2.48 -8.64 12.78
C PHE A 17 -3.72 -9.53 12.67
N GLY A 18 -3.55 -10.83 12.41
CA GLY A 18 -4.65 -11.79 12.46
C GLY A 18 -5.28 -11.87 13.85
N LYS A 19 -4.45 -12.00 14.90
CA LYS A 19 -4.94 -11.99 16.29
C LYS A 19 -5.53 -10.63 16.72
N LEU A 20 -5.02 -9.52 16.17
CA LEU A 20 -5.59 -8.18 16.39
C LEU A 20 -6.98 -8.05 15.76
N ALA A 21 -7.19 -8.65 14.59
CA ALA A 21 -8.49 -8.67 13.91
C ALA A 21 -9.54 -9.43 14.69
N ASP A 22 -9.16 -10.56 15.29
CA ASP A 22 -10.06 -11.36 16.12
C ASP A 22 -10.42 -10.65 17.44
N LYS A 23 -9.56 -9.77 17.96
CA LYS A 23 -9.84 -9.01 19.21
C LYS A 23 -10.56 -7.68 19.00
N ILE A 24 -10.23 -6.94 17.94
CA ILE A 24 -10.68 -5.54 17.74
C ILE A 24 -11.90 -5.48 16.79
N GLY A 25 -12.21 -6.58 16.10
CA GLY A 25 -13.28 -6.67 15.12
C GLY A 25 -12.76 -6.44 13.70
N ARG A 26 -13.21 -7.30 12.78
CA ARG A 26 -12.71 -7.39 11.38
C ARG A 26 -12.84 -6.08 10.61
N LYS A 27 -13.90 -5.31 10.89
CA LYS A 27 -14.14 -3.99 10.29
C LYS A 27 -13.03 -2.97 10.63
N LYS A 28 -12.60 -2.90 11.89
CA LYS A 28 -11.56 -1.95 12.32
C LYS A 28 -10.19 -2.30 11.76
N VAL A 29 -9.89 -3.58 11.58
CA VAL A 29 -8.61 -4.00 10.96
C VAL A 29 -8.59 -3.72 9.47
N LEU A 30 -9.72 -3.87 8.76
CA LEU A 30 -9.85 -3.41 7.38
C LEU A 30 -9.64 -1.89 7.29
N LEU A 31 -10.20 -1.11 8.21
CA LEU A 31 -10.00 0.34 8.26
C LEU A 31 -8.52 0.71 8.46
N ILE A 32 -7.84 0.06 9.40
CA ILE A 32 -6.40 0.25 9.63
C ILE A 32 -5.59 -0.11 8.38
N ALA A 33 -5.95 -1.20 7.68
CA ALA A 33 -5.30 -1.58 6.43
C ALA A 33 -5.46 -0.49 5.36
N TYR A 34 -6.66 0.05 5.15
CA TYR A 34 -6.86 1.13 4.18
C TYR A 34 -6.15 2.44 4.57
N LEU A 35 -6.07 2.76 5.87
CA LEU A 35 -5.26 3.89 6.34
C LEU A 35 -3.77 3.69 6.06
N LEU A 36 -3.24 2.48 6.27
CA LEU A 36 -1.85 2.13 5.93
C LEU A 36 -1.59 2.26 4.43
N TRP A 37 -2.56 1.91 3.59
CA TRP A 37 -2.46 2.14 2.14
C TRP A 37 -2.42 3.62 1.79
N GLY A 38 -3.26 4.46 2.42
CA GLY A 38 -3.22 5.91 2.24
C GLY A 38 -1.87 6.52 2.62
N LEU A 39 -1.30 6.10 3.76
CA LEU A 39 0.05 6.49 4.18
C LEU A 39 1.13 6.04 3.19
N MET A 40 0.99 4.84 2.61
CA MET A 40 1.88 4.35 1.57
C MET A 40 1.79 5.21 0.29
N CYS A 41 0.58 5.53 -0.17
CA CYS A 41 0.40 6.41 -1.34
C CYS A 41 0.96 7.82 -1.09
N LEU A 42 0.80 8.36 0.11
CA LEU A 42 1.41 9.64 0.50
C LEU A 42 2.94 9.56 0.54
N ASN A 43 3.51 8.45 1.03
CA ASN A 43 4.96 8.22 1.02
C ASN A 43 5.51 8.19 -0.43
N PHE A 44 4.81 7.51 -1.33
CA PHE A 44 5.14 7.50 -2.76
C PHE A 44 5.00 8.89 -3.40
N LEU A 45 3.94 9.64 -3.07
CA LEU A 45 3.77 11.00 -3.57
C LEU A 45 4.90 11.91 -3.06
N TYR A 46 5.31 11.77 -1.81
CA TYR A 46 6.42 12.52 -1.24
C TYR A 46 7.78 12.12 -1.83
N LEU A 47 7.98 10.84 -2.17
CA LEU A 47 9.14 10.37 -2.94
C LEU A 47 9.22 11.00 -4.34
N VAL A 48 8.07 11.17 -4.99
CA VAL A 48 7.97 11.66 -6.38
C VAL A 48 8.02 13.19 -6.45
N TYR A 49 7.45 13.90 -5.48
CA TYR A 49 7.36 15.38 -5.49
C TYR A 49 8.24 16.09 -4.45
N GLY A 50 8.45 15.50 -3.28
CA GLY A 50 8.98 16.20 -2.11
C GLY A 50 10.49 16.09 -1.91
N TYR A 51 11.08 14.94 -2.21
CA TYR A 51 12.47 14.65 -1.82
C TYR A 51 13.62 15.17 -2.71
N PRO A 52 13.46 15.68 -3.96
CA PRO A 52 14.64 16.12 -4.72
C PRO A 52 15.04 17.59 -4.56
N GLN A 53 14.20 18.51 -4.03
CA GLN A 53 14.53 19.96 -4.03
C GLN A 53 14.62 20.61 -2.65
N ILE A 54 13.68 20.39 -1.74
CA ILE A 54 13.59 21.14 -0.46
C ILE A 54 14.65 20.67 0.55
N LEU A 55 14.74 19.35 0.75
CA LEU A 55 15.75 18.77 1.66
C LEU A 55 17.16 18.91 1.07
N ALA A 56 17.29 18.75 -0.26
CA ALA A 56 18.54 18.99 -0.98
C ALA A 56 19.03 20.43 -0.77
N ASN A 57 18.17 21.44 -0.98
CA ASN A 57 18.52 22.84 -0.73
C ASN A 57 18.89 23.12 0.74
N PHE A 58 18.24 22.45 1.70
CA PHE A 58 18.54 22.63 3.13
C PHE A 58 19.89 22.03 3.53
N ILE A 59 20.20 20.82 3.05
CA ILE A 59 21.46 20.14 3.33
C ILE A 59 22.63 20.84 2.61
N ILE A 60 22.47 21.23 1.33
CA ILE A 60 23.48 22.00 0.57
C ILE A 60 23.84 23.30 1.30
N LYS A 61 22.83 24.02 1.81
CA LYS A 61 23.02 25.29 2.51
C LYS A 61 23.70 25.14 3.87
N THR A 62 23.53 23.98 4.52
CA THR A 62 24.14 23.69 5.83
C THR A 62 25.59 23.22 5.72
N PHE A 63 25.95 22.52 4.62
CA PHE A 63 27.27 21.91 4.44
C PHE A 63 28.24 22.68 3.51
N ASN A 64 27.81 23.78 2.88
CA ASN A 64 28.65 24.62 1.98
C ASN A 64 29.48 23.81 0.97
N LEU A 65 28.87 22.77 0.38
CA LEU A 65 29.55 21.85 -0.55
C LEU A 65 29.48 22.41 -1.97
N GLY A 66 30.59 22.96 -2.46
CA GLY A 66 30.76 23.56 -3.79
C GLY A 66 30.73 22.59 -4.99
N GLY A 67 30.14 21.39 -4.85
CA GLY A 67 30.01 20.37 -5.90
C GLY A 67 28.56 20.11 -6.26
N ILE A 68 27.91 21.08 -6.91
CA ILE A 68 26.45 21.27 -6.90
C ILE A 68 25.66 20.21 -7.71
N HIS A 69 26.28 19.58 -8.71
CA HIS A 69 25.58 18.60 -9.57
C HIS A 69 25.69 17.15 -9.07
N LEU A 70 26.89 16.67 -8.72
CA LEU A 70 27.09 15.28 -8.29
C LEU A 70 26.47 14.98 -6.92
N TYR A 71 26.46 15.96 -6.01
CA TYR A 71 25.91 15.84 -4.66
C TYR A 71 24.39 15.69 -4.66
N ASN A 72 23.71 16.45 -5.51
CA ASN A 72 22.26 16.36 -5.67
C ASN A 72 21.83 14.99 -6.19
N ASP A 73 22.60 14.38 -7.10
CA ASP A 73 22.28 13.06 -7.62
C ASP A 73 22.52 11.96 -6.58
N ILE A 74 23.62 12.03 -5.82
CA ILE A 74 23.90 11.04 -4.75
C ILE A 74 22.84 11.11 -3.63
N ILE A 75 22.44 12.31 -3.18
CA ILE A 75 21.41 12.46 -2.14
C ILE A 75 20.05 12.00 -2.62
N LYS A 76 19.66 12.33 -3.85
CA LYS A 76 18.42 11.84 -4.46
C LYS A 76 18.41 10.32 -4.46
N VAL A 77 19.51 9.69 -4.85
CA VAL A 77 19.64 8.23 -4.88
C VAL A 77 19.47 7.64 -3.48
N VAL A 78 20.19 8.14 -2.46
CA VAL A 78 20.13 7.61 -1.08
C VAL A 78 18.73 7.79 -0.46
N LEU A 79 18.12 8.97 -0.57
CA LEU A 79 16.77 9.24 -0.04
C LEU A 79 15.68 8.42 -0.75
N THR A 80 15.83 8.22 -2.06
CA THR A 80 14.92 7.38 -2.85
C THR A 80 14.97 5.94 -2.36
N PHE A 81 16.15 5.38 -2.10
CA PHE A 81 16.29 4.03 -1.55
C PHE A 81 15.63 3.88 -0.17
N THR A 82 15.83 4.82 0.75
CA THR A 82 15.20 4.77 2.09
C THR A 82 13.68 4.88 2.03
N GLY A 83 13.14 5.76 1.17
CA GLY A 83 11.70 5.87 0.99
C GLY A 83 11.09 4.60 0.38
N ILE A 84 11.75 3.99 -0.62
CA ILE A 84 11.31 2.74 -1.22
C ILE A 84 11.21 1.64 -0.16
N ILE A 85 12.23 1.48 0.69
CA ILE A 85 12.23 0.48 1.77
C ILE A 85 11.04 0.71 2.71
N THR A 86 10.80 1.96 3.10
CA THR A 86 9.67 2.33 3.98
C THR A 86 8.33 2.00 3.33
N ALA A 87 8.17 2.30 2.03
CA ALA A 87 6.96 1.99 1.30
C ALA A 87 6.72 0.48 1.18
N PHE A 88 7.77 -0.33 0.98
CA PHE A 88 7.66 -1.78 0.97
C PHE A 88 7.27 -2.37 2.34
N ILE A 89 7.77 -1.80 3.44
CA ILE A 89 7.36 -2.19 4.79
C ILE A 89 5.88 -1.86 5.02
N LEU A 90 5.45 -0.66 4.67
CA LEU A 90 4.04 -0.24 4.78
C LEU A 90 3.11 -1.10 3.92
N TYR A 91 3.51 -1.41 2.69
CA TYR A 91 2.81 -2.31 1.79
C TYR A 91 2.71 -3.73 2.37
N GLY A 92 3.81 -4.24 2.93
CA GLY A 92 3.85 -5.52 3.64
C GLY A 92 2.88 -5.57 4.81
N LEU A 93 2.84 -4.51 5.62
CA LEU A 93 1.93 -4.38 6.74
C LEU A 93 0.45 -4.35 6.30
N HIS A 94 0.15 -3.58 5.25
CA HIS A 94 -1.17 -3.52 4.65
C HIS A 94 -1.62 -4.90 4.16
N LYS A 95 -0.79 -5.58 3.36
CA LYS A 95 -1.11 -6.90 2.81
C LYS A 95 -1.26 -7.95 3.91
N ALA A 96 -0.40 -7.91 4.93
CA ALA A 96 -0.44 -8.82 6.08
C ALA A 96 -1.73 -8.67 6.91
N ALA A 97 -2.29 -7.46 6.98
CA ALA A 97 -3.58 -7.22 7.64
C ALA A 97 -4.77 -7.60 6.75
N LEU A 98 -4.70 -7.32 5.45
CA LEU A 98 -5.83 -7.44 4.53
C LEU A 98 -6.06 -8.88 4.05
N ASP A 99 -5.00 -9.61 3.68
CA ASP A 99 -5.08 -10.99 3.16
C ASP A 99 -5.82 -11.97 4.11
N PRO A 100 -5.49 -12.06 5.43
CA PRO A 100 -6.17 -12.99 6.34
C PRO A 100 -7.59 -12.53 6.69
N VAL A 101 -7.82 -11.23 6.86
CA VAL A 101 -9.13 -10.70 7.28
C VAL A 101 -10.18 -10.84 6.17
N GLN A 102 -9.81 -10.64 4.92
CA GLN A 102 -10.76 -10.81 3.80
C GLN A 102 -11.15 -12.28 3.63
N LYS A 103 -10.19 -13.21 3.68
CA LYS A 103 -10.47 -14.66 3.55
C LYS A 103 -11.34 -15.17 4.68
N THR A 104 -11.08 -14.74 5.91
CA THR A 104 -11.90 -15.12 7.07
C THR A 104 -13.32 -14.55 6.98
N LEU A 105 -13.49 -13.31 6.54
CA LEU A 105 -14.80 -12.68 6.33
C LEU A 105 -15.64 -13.46 5.31
N ILE A 106 -15.05 -13.86 4.18
CA ILE A 106 -15.73 -14.64 3.14
C ILE A 106 -16.15 -16.01 3.68
N SER A 107 -15.29 -16.66 4.47
CA SER A 107 -15.60 -17.98 5.03
C SER A 107 -16.71 -17.96 6.09
N GLU A 108 -16.90 -16.83 6.77
CA GLU A 108 -18.01 -16.64 7.72
C GLU A 108 -19.32 -16.32 7.03
N LEU A 109 -19.27 -15.53 5.94
CA LEU A 109 -20.45 -15.19 5.14
C LEU A 109 -20.94 -16.39 4.31
N ALA A 110 -20.05 -17.31 3.92
CA ALA A 110 -20.39 -18.45 3.09
C ALA A 110 -20.98 -19.63 3.90
N PRO A 111 -22.02 -20.30 3.39
CA PRO A 111 -22.57 -21.52 4.00
C PRO A 111 -21.49 -22.62 4.08
N ALA A 112 -21.56 -23.44 5.14
CA ALA A 112 -20.50 -24.39 5.50
C ALA A 112 -20.09 -25.33 4.34
N ASP A 113 -21.05 -25.74 3.52
CA ASP A 113 -20.84 -26.67 2.41
C ASP A 113 -20.11 -26.05 1.21
N PHE A 114 -20.11 -24.71 1.08
CA PHE A 114 -19.57 -24.00 -0.10
C PHE A 114 -18.40 -23.04 0.24
N ARG A 115 -17.83 -23.10 1.45
CA ARG A 115 -16.72 -22.21 1.87
C ARG A 115 -15.49 -22.28 0.95
N ALA A 116 -15.11 -23.49 0.54
CA ALA A 116 -13.97 -23.68 -0.37
C ALA A 116 -14.22 -23.04 -1.75
N SER A 117 -15.43 -23.24 -2.30
CA SER A 117 -15.84 -22.63 -3.57
C SER A 117 -15.96 -21.11 -3.47
N ALA A 118 -16.45 -20.58 -2.35
CA ALA A 118 -16.50 -19.14 -2.10
C ALA A 118 -15.10 -18.51 -2.07
N LEU A 119 -14.14 -19.15 -1.41
CA LEU A 119 -12.73 -18.71 -1.39
C LEU A 119 -12.07 -18.81 -2.77
N GLY A 120 -12.33 -19.90 -3.51
CA GLY A 120 -11.84 -20.08 -4.87
C GLY A 120 -12.41 -19.04 -5.84
N GLY A 121 -13.72 -18.80 -5.78
CA GLY A 121 -14.40 -17.77 -6.56
C GLY A 121 -13.88 -16.37 -6.26
N PHE A 122 -13.65 -16.05 -4.99
CA PHE A 122 -13.01 -14.80 -4.61
C PHE A 122 -11.63 -14.62 -5.24
N GLN A 123 -10.77 -15.64 -5.20
CA GLN A 123 -9.44 -15.58 -5.80
C GLN A 123 -9.49 -15.48 -7.33
N MET A 124 -10.48 -16.11 -7.96
CA MET A 124 -10.75 -15.99 -9.39
C MET A 124 -11.12 -14.56 -9.76
N VAL A 125 -12.03 -13.92 -9.01
CA VAL A 125 -12.43 -12.52 -9.25
C VAL A 125 -11.25 -11.57 -9.07
N ILE A 126 -10.42 -11.75 -8.03
CA ILE A 126 -9.20 -10.96 -7.85
C ILE A 126 -8.28 -11.10 -9.07
N GLY A 127 -8.06 -12.33 -9.55
CA GLY A 127 -7.23 -12.59 -10.71
C GLY A 127 -7.79 -11.96 -11.99
N LEU A 128 -9.11 -12.08 -12.22
CA LEU A 128 -9.79 -11.50 -13.36
C LEU A 128 -9.73 -9.97 -13.34
N CYS A 129 -9.91 -9.35 -12.17
CA CYS A 129 -9.85 -7.90 -11.99
C CYS A 129 -8.42 -7.33 -12.04
N ALA A 130 -7.40 -8.15 -11.77
CA ALA A 130 -6.00 -7.71 -11.83
C ALA A 130 -5.58 -7.30 -13.25
N LEU A 131 -6.09 -7.99 -14.28
CA LEU A 131 -5.79 -7.70 -15.69
C LEU A 131 -6.26 -6.31 -16.15
N PRO A 132 -7.57 -5.96 -16.07
CA PRO A 132 -8.03 -4.62 -16.45
C PRO A 132 -7.45 -3.55 -15.53
N SER A 133 -7.23 -3.84 -14.24
CA SER A 133 -6.59 -2.89 -13.32
C SER A 133 -5.17 -2.54 -13.79
N SER A 134 -4.36 -3.53 -14.16
CA SER A 134 -3.02 -3.29 -14.68
C SER A 134 -3.03 -2.53 -16.01
N LEU A 135 -3.99 -2.83 -16.89
CA LEU A 135 -4.13 -2.12 -18.18
C LEU A 135 -4.49 -0.65 -17.97
N VAL A 136 -5.48 -0.37 -17.11
CA VAL A 136 -5.92 0.99 -16.78
C VAL A 136 -4.78 1.75 -16.13
N ALA A 137 -4.04 1.13 -15.19
CA ALA A 137 -2.87 1.74 -14.58
C ALA A 137 -1.79 2.11 -15.61
N GLY A 138 -1.52 1.22 -16.58
CA GLY A 138 -0.58 1.48 -17.67
C GLY A 138 -1.00 2.64 -18.56
N ILE A 139 -2.27 2.67 -19.00
CA ILE A 139 -2.81 3.76 -19.83
C ILE A 139 -2.78 5.10 -19.08
N LEU A 140 -3.13 5.09 -17.78
CA LEU A 140 -3.10 6.29 -16.95
C LEU A 140 -1.67 6.83 -16.77
N TRP A 141 -0.70 5.92 -16.63
CA TRP A 141 0.71 6.26 -16.52
C TRP A 141 1.24 6.86 -17.81
N ASP A 142 0.93 6.26 -18.96
CA ASP A 142 1.45 6.69 -20.26
C ASP A 142 0.92 8.08 -20.68
N LYS A 143 -0.34 8.39 -20.37
CA LYS A 143 -0.96 9.67 -20.79
C LYS A 143 -0.64 10.88 -19.92
N ILE A 144 -0.47 10.69 -18.61
CA ILE A 144 -0.44 11.81 -17.62
C ILE A 144 0.79 11.72 -16.69
N GLY A 145 1.48 10.58 -16.67
CA GLY A 145 2.68 10.33 -15.89
C GLY A 145 2.44 9.52 -14.61
N LEU A 146 3.50 9.40 -13.81
CA LEU A 146 3.58 8.56 -12.60
C LEU A 146 2.48 8.80 -11.55
N GLN A 147 1.94 10.03 -11.53
CA GLN A 147 1.06 10.56 -10.49
C GLN A 147 -0.38 10.05 -10.58
N THR A 148 -0.87 9.74 -11.77
CA THR A 148 -2.29 9.43 -12.00
C THR A 148 -2.74 8.12 -11.36
N PRO A 149 -2.00 6.99 -11.50
CA PRO A 149 -2.37 5.75 -10.83
C PRO A 149 -2.37 5.89 -9.29
N LEU A 150 -1.44 6.69 -8.77
CA LEU A 150 -1.31 6.95 -7.33
C LEU A 150 -2.46 7.81 -6.80
N LEU A 151 -2.83 8.88 -7.51
CA LEU A 151 -3.98 9.73 -7.14
C LEU A 151 -5.30 8.96 -7.23
N VAL A 152 -5.48 8.13 -8.26
CA VAL A 152 -6.65 7.25 -8.37
C VAL A 152 -6.71 6.26 -7.22
N SER A 153 -5.57 5.73 -6.76
CA SER A 153 -5.52 4.87 -5.58
C SER A 153 -5.88 5.61 -4.28
N LEU A 154 -5.52 6.89 -4.16
CA LEU A 154 -5.89 7.76 -3.03
C LEU A 154 -7.39 8.07 -3.00
N THR A 155 -7.99 8.40 -4.15
CA THR A 155 -9.44 8.63 -4.21
C THR A 155 -10.20 7.34 -3.93
N LEU A 156 -9.73 6.20 -4.43
CA LEU A 156 -10.36 4.90 -4.20
C LEU A 156 -10.29 4.47 -2.73
N THR A 157 -9.18 4.77 -2.03
CA THR A 157 -9.08 4.54 -0.58
C THR A 157 -9.94 5.49 0.25
N LEU A 158 -10.08 6.74 -0.16
CA LEU A 158 -11.04 7.66 0.46
C LEU A 158 -12.48 7.15 0.28
N THR A 159 -12.84 6.71 -0.92
CA THR A 159 -14.15 6.12 -1.19
C THR A 159 -14.35 4.85 -0.35
N ALA A 160 -13.35 3.97 -0.24
CA ALA A 160 -13.42 2.78 0.60
C ALA A 160 -13.63 3.13 2.08
N LEU A 161 -12.92 4.14 2.61
CA LEU A 161 -13.12 4.64 3.97
C LEU A 161 -14.55 5.13 4.19
N THR A 162 -15.10 5.92 3.26
CA THR A 162 -16.49 6.38 3.35
C THR A 162 -17.48 5.22 3.32
N MET A 163 -17.32 4.26 2.40
CA MET A 163 -18.21 3.10 2.28
C MET A 163 -18.17 2.21 3.55
N LEU A 164 -17.01 2.11 4.19
CA LEU A 164 -16.83 1.31 5.40
C LEU A 164 -17.50 1.95 6.64
N THR A 165 -17.75 3.27 6.63
CA THR A 165 -18.58 3.92 7.65
C THR A 165 -20.07 3.60 7.53
N PHE A 166 -20.55 3.25 6.33
CA PHE A 166 -21.96 2.88 6.10
C PHE A 166 -22.28 1.43 6.46
N ILE A 167 -21.29 0.55 6.57
CA ILE A 167 -21.49 -0.82 7.04
C ILE A 167 -21.79 -0.77 8.55
N LYS A 168 -23.05 -0.97 8.91
CA LYS A 168 -23.51 -1.02 10.29
C LYS A 168 -23.08 -2.36 10.90
N ASP A 169 -22.43 -2.30 12.07
CA ASP A 169 -22.10 -3.50 12.83
C ASP A 169 -23.44 -4.07 13.36
N SER A 170 -23.85 -5.22 12.82
CA SER A 170 -24.99 -6.01 13.34
C SER A 170 -24.57 -6.85 14.52
#